data_AF-F6IC08-F1
#
_entry.id   AF-F6IC08-F1
#
_cell.length_a   1.000
_cell.length_b   1.000
_cell.length_c   1.000
_cell.angle_alpha   90.00
_cell.angle_beta   90.00
_cell.angle_gamma   90.00
#
_symmetry.space_group_name_H-M   'P 1'
#
loop_
_entity.id
_entity.type
_entity.pdbx_description
1 polymer ?
#
loop_
_entity_poly.entity_id
_entity_poly.type
_entity_poly.pdbx_seq_one_letter_code
_entity_poly.pdbx_strand_id
1 'polypeptide(L)'
;MRKPHVKHTFRLDARLSRLLDDHARARQVTRTDVVEAALASMLSPDHEERIEAILTKRLDRISRQLDRLEWHVELTNETLALFIRFWLTSNPPLPDEALKAAQASGRKRWHAFVQSLSRKMEAGPRLKDELSRDIDR
;
A
#
# COMPACT_ATOMS: atom_id res chain seq x y z
N MET A 1 -33.49 26.93 -6.85
CA MET A 1 -34.87 26.93 -6.30
C MET A 1 -34.81 26.40 -4.88
N ARG A 2 -35.44 27.07 -3.91
CA ARG A 2 -35.42 26.67 -2.49
C ARG A 2 -36.25 25.38 -2.33
N LYS A 3 -35.70 24.33 -1.72
CA LYS A 3 -36.44 23.08 -1.48
C LYS A 3 -37.62 23.35 -0.53
N PRO A 4 -38.80 22.77 -0.77
CA PRO A 4 -39.90 22.83 0.19
C PRO A 4 -39.54 21.99 1.44
N HIS A 5 -39.76 22.54 2.63
CA HIS A 5 -39.52 21.84 3.90
C HIS A 5 -40.85 21.61 4.63
N VAL A 6 -41.04 20.41 5.18
CA VAL A 6 -42.20 20.02 6.00
C VAL A 6 -41.74 19.76 7.43
N LYS A 7 -42.40 20.35 8.43
CA LYS A 7 -42.05 20.14 9.84
C LYS A 7 -42.60 18.80 10.31
N HIS A 8 -41.70 17.93 10.75
CA HIS A 8 -42.05 16.71 11.50
C HIS A 8 -41.58 16.84 12.96
N THR A 9 -42.36 16.29 13.90
CA THR A 9 -42.05 16.32 15.33
C THR A 9 -41.86 14.89 15.83
N PHE A 10 -40.67 14.59 16.35
CA PHE A 10 -40.31 13.27 16.88
C PHE A 10 -39.68 13.42 18.27
N ARG A 11 -39.75 12.36 19.07
CA ARG A 11 -39.00 12.26 20.33
C ARG A 11 -37.70 11.53 20.06
N LEU A 12 -36.58 12.14 20.45
CA LEU A 12 -35.26 11.51 20.45
C LEU A 12 -34.88 11.17 21.87
N ASP A 13 -34.20 10.04 22.05
CA ASP A 13 -33.55 9.72 23.32
C ASP A 13 -32.54 10.84 23.70
N ALA A 14 -32.41 11.10 25.00
CA ALA A 14 -31.58 12.19 25.51
C ALA A 14 -30.08 12.03 25.18
N ARG A 15 -29.58 10.80 24.99
CA ARG A 15 -28.21 10.54 24.52
C ARG A 15 -28.09 10.85 23.04
N LEU A 16 -29.05 10.43 22.22
CA LEU A 16 -29.02 10.67 20.77
C LEU A 16 -29.13 12.17 20.45
N SER A 17 -29.95 12.91 21.19
CA SER A 17 -30.05 14.37 21.08
C SER A 17 -28.70 15.05 21.34
N ARG A 18 -27.97 14.61 22.38
CA ARG A 18 -26.62 15.12 22.68
C ARG A 18 -25.61 14.78 21.58
N LEU A 19 -25.63 13.54 21.07
CA LEU A 19 -24.75 13.14 19.97
C LEU A 19 -25.00 13.96 18.70
N LEU A 20 -26.27 14.24 18.37
CA LEU A 20 -26.64 15.11 17.25
C LEU A 20 -26.08 16.52 17.44
N ASP A 21 -26.19 17.08 18.64
CA ASP A 21 -25.66 18.42 18.97
C ASP A 21 -24.15 18.48 18.85
N ASP A 22 -23.45 17.49 19.40
CA ASP A 22 -21.99 17.40 19.33
C ASP A 22 -21.51 17.26 17.90
N HIS A 23 -22.20 16.43 17.10
CA HIS A 23 -21.87 16.21 15.71
C HIS A 23 -22.09 17.46 14.85
N ALA A 24 -23.23 18.13 15.04
CA ALA A 24 -23.55 19.39 14.36
C ALA A 24 -22.52 20.48 14.69
N ARG A 25 -22.13 20.60 15.97
CA ARG A 25 -21.09 21.53 16.42
C ARG A 25 -19.73 21.21 15.82
N ALA A 26 -19.29 19.96 15.88
CA ALA A 26 -17.99 19.53 15.39
C ALA A 26 -17.81 19.78 13.89
N ARG A 27 -18.90 19.72 13.12
CA ARG A 27 -18.89 19.94 11.66
C ARG A 27 -19.38 21.32 11.23
N GLN A 28 -19.72 22.20 12.16
CA GLN A 28 -20.28 23.53 11.89
C GLN A 28 -21.50 23.52 10.95
N VAL A 29 -22.40 22.54 11.13
CA VAL A 29 -23.64 22.39 10.35
C VAL A 29 -24.86 22.45 11.27
N THR A 30 -26.07 22.65 10.73
CA THR A 30 -27.27 22.65 11.55
C THR A 30 -27.70 21.22 11.91
N ARG A 31 -28.46 21.08 13.01
CA ARG A 31 -29.09 19.80 13.37
C ARG A 31 -29.97 19.26 12.26
N THR A 32 -30.71 20.16 11.60
CA THR A 32 -31.58 19.82 10.47
C THR A 32 -30.76 19.25 9.31
N ASP A 33 -29.61 19.85 8.98
CA ASP A 33 -28.74 19.35 7.91
C ASP A 33 -28.22 17.94 8.21
N VAL A 34 -27.82 17.68 9.46
CA VAL A 34 -27.36 16.34 9.87
C VAL A 34 -28.50 15.32 9.77
N VAL A 35 -29.70 15.68 10.23
CA VAL A 35 -30.86 14.78 10.19
C VAL A 35 -31.32 14.52 8.75
N GLU A 36 -31.40 15.56 7.92
CA GLU A 36 -31.76 15.40 6.50
C GLU A 36 -30.72 14.56 5.76
N ALA A 37 -29.42 14.77 6.01
CA ALA A 37 -28.36 13.96 5.41
C ALA A 37 -28.41 12.50 5.87
N ALA A 38 -28.62 12.26 7.16
CA ALA A 38 -28.73 10.91 7.71
C ALA A 38 -29.95 10.16 7.15
N LEU A 39 -31.12 10.81 7.12
CA LEU A 39 -32.35 10.23 6.56
C LEU A 39 -32.23 9.99 5.05
N ALA A 40 -31.67 10.95 4.30
CA ALA A 40 -31.45 10.77 2.87
C ALA A 40 -30.47 9.62 2.59
N SER A 41 -29.44 9.45 3.42
CA SER A 41 -28.49 8.34 3.31
C SER A 41 -29.14 7.01 3.65
N MET A 42 -29.90 6.93 4.75
CA MET A 42 -30.54 5.70 5.22
C MET A 42 -31.67 5.22 4.31
N LEU A 43 -32.42 6.16 3.71
CA LEU A 43 -33.56 5.86 2.84
C LEU A 43 -33.17 5.77 1.36
N SER A 44 -31.88 5.93 1.03
CA SER A 44 -31.41 5.72 -0.34
C SER A 44 -31.19 4.22 -0.58
N PRO A 45 -31.84 3.62 -1.59
CA PRO A 45 -31.65 2.21 -1.94
C PRO A 45 -30.17 1.85 -2.21
N ASP A 46 -29.39 2.84 -2.67
CA ASP A 46 -28.01 2.63 -3.11
C ASP A 46 -26.97 2.68 -1.98
N HIS A 47 -27.33 3.00 -0.74
CA HIS A 47 -26.31 3.30 0.27
C HIS A 47 -25.46 2.06 0.62
N GLU A 48 -26.11 0.93 0.88
CA GLU A 48 -25.43 -0.34 1.17
C GLU A 48 -24.68 -0.83 -0.08
N GLU A 49 -25.33 -0.81 -1.25
CA GLU A 49 -24.72 -1.21 -2.53
C GLU A 49 -23.47 -0.37 -2.88
N ARG A 50 -23.49 0.94 -2.61
CA ARG A 50 -22.32 1.82 -2.85
C ARG A 50 -21.16 1.49 -1.93
N ILE A 51 -21.43 1.24 -0.64
CA ILE A 51 -20.40 0.87 0.32
C ILE A 51 -19.78 -0.47 -0.07
N GLU A 52 -20.62 -1.45 -0.40
CA GLU A 52 -20.19 -2.76 -0.87
C GLU A 52 -19.34 -2.65 -2.15
N ALA A 53 -19.79 -1.89 -3.15
CA ALA A 53 -19.05 -1.69 -4.39
C ALA A 53 -17.68 -1.03 -4.18
N ILE A 54 -17.55 -0.09 -3.24
CA ILE A 54 -16.26 0.53 -2.89
C ILE A 54 -15.34 -0.48 -2.20
N LEU A 55 -15.87 -1.27 -1.28
CA LEU A 55 -15.14 -2.33 -0.58
C LEU A 55 -14.61 -3.37 -1.56
N THR A 56 -15.47 -3.89 -2.45
CA THR A 56 -15.09 -4.87 -3.48
C THR A 56 -13.99 -4.32 -4.38
N LYS A 57 -14.13 -3.08 -4.89
CA LYS A 57 -13.07 -2.44 -5.69
C LYS A 57 -11.74 -2.32 -4.94
N ARG A 58 -11.79 -2.04 -3.64
CA ARG A 58 -10.58 -1.95 -2.82
C ARG A 58 -9.95 -3.32 -2.60
N LEU A 59 -10.76 -4.36 -2.38
CA LEU A 59 -10.30 -5.74 -2.26
C LEU A 59 -9.69 -6.25 -3.57
N ASP A 60 -10.33 -6.00 -4.71
CA ASP A 60 -9.79 -6.34 -6.03
C ASP A 60 -8.43 -5.70 -6.27
N ARG A 61 -8.30 -4.42 -5.89
CA ARG A 61 -7.02 -3.71 -6.00
C ARG A 61 -5.95 -4.35 -5.12
N ILE A 62 -6.28 -4.76 -3.89
CA ILE A 62 -5.35 -5.43 -2.98
C ILE A 62 -4.95 -6.79 -3.55
N SER A 63 -5.91 -7.57 -4.04
CA SER A 63 -5.64 -8.87 -4.67
C SER A 63 -4.62 -8.74 -5.80
N ARG A 64 -4.83 -7.79 -6.73
CA ARG A 64 -3.89 -7.53 -7.83
C ARG A 64 -2.51 -7.06 -7.36
N GLN A 65 -2.43 -6.39 -6.20
CA GLN A 65 -1.15 -6.01 -5.61
C GLN A 65 -0.44 -7.22 -5.00
N LEU A 66 -1.18 -8.15 -4.41
CA LEU A 66 -0.66 -9.41 -3.88
C LEU A 66 -0.17 -10.34 -5.00
N ASP A 67 -0.96 -10.52 -6.07
CA ASP A 67 -0.56 -11.35 -7.22
C ASP A 67 0.75 -10.83 -7.84
N ARG A 68 0.90 -9.50 -7.94
CA ARG A 68 2.13 -8.89 -8.43
C ARG A 68 3.30 -9.10 -7.47
N LEU A 69 3.06 -9.02 -6.16
CA LEU A 69 4.08 -9.26 -5.16
C LEU A 69 4.54 -10.72 -5.18
N GLU A 70 3.61 -11.66 -5.29
CA GLU A 70 3.88 -13.09 -5.45
C GLU A 70 4.80 -13.34 -6.65
N TRP A 71 4.44 -12.79 -7.82
CA TRP A 71 5.28 -12.89 -9.01
C TRP A 71 6.69 -12.30 -8.80
N HIS A 72 6.81 -11.15 -8.13
CA HIS A 72 8.13 -10.57 -7.81
C HIS A 72 8.95 -11.44 -6.85
N VAL A 73 8.29 -12.12 -5.90
CA VAL A 73 8.94 -13.06 -4.98
C VAL A 73 9.43 -14.29 -5.74
N GLU A 74 8.60 -14.88 -6.60
CA GLU A 74 8.99 -16.02 -7.44
C GLU A 74 10.18 -15.66 -8.33
N LEU A 75 10.11 -14.54 -9.05
CA LEU A 75 11.20 -14.06 -9.89
C LEU A 75 12.50 -13.87 -9.08
N THR A 76 12.41 -13.32 -7.87
CA THR A 76 13.57 -13.13 -7.00
C THR A 76 14.15 -14.47 -6.54
N ASN A 77 13.30 -15.45 -6.20
CA ASN A 77 13.72 -16.80 -5.82
C ASN A 77 14.46 -17.50 -6.96
N GLU A 78 13.91 -17.45 -8.18
CA GLU A 78 14.54 -18.04 -9.36
C GLU A 78 15.87 -17.36 -9.70
N THR A 79 15.90 -16.03 -9.65
CA THR A 79 17.13 -15.25 -9.88
C THR A 79 18.20 -15.62 -8.85
N LEU A 80 17.84 -15.77 -7.57
CA LEU A 80 18.76 -16.19 -6.51
C LEU A 80 19.25 -17.63 -6.72
N ALA A 81 18.38 -18.55 -7.10
CA ALA A 81 18.75 -19.93 -7.40
C ALA A 81 19.77 -20.00 -8.56
N LEU A 82 19.53 -19.26 -9.65
CA LEU A 82 20.46 -19.14 -10.77
C LEU A 82 21.79 -18.50 -10.34
N PHE A 83 21.75 -17.45 -9.51
CA PHE A 83 22.96 -16.82 -8.98
C PHE A 83 23.77 -17.79 -8.11
N ILE A 84 23.14 -18.53 -7.19
CA ILE A 84 23.81 -19.52 -6.33
C ILE A 84 24.42 -20.62 -7.18
N ARG A 85 23.69 -21.14 -8.17
CA ARG A 85 24.20 -22.15 -9.10
C ARG A 85 25.44 -21.64 -9.81
N PHE A 86 25.35 -20.44 -10.42
CA PHE A 86 26.48 -19.81 -11.10
C PHE A 86 27.67 -19.57 -10.15
N TRP A 87 27.40 -19.17 -8.91
CA TRP A 87 28.44 -18.93 -7.90
C TRP A 87 29.18 -20.22 -7.56
N LEU A 88 28.45 -21.32 -7.28
CA LEU A 88 29.04 -22.63 -6.96
C LEU A 88 29.84 -23.21 -8.13
N THR A 89 29.39 -23.00 -9.37
CA THR A 89 30.14 -23.49 -10.55
C THR A 89 31.39 -22.68 -10.85
N SER A 90 31.39 -21.38 -10.51
CA SER A 90 32.47 -20.46 -10.88
C SER A 90 33.48 -20.18 -9.76
N ASN A 91 33.18 -20.58 -8.52
CA ASN A 91 34.01 -20.32 -7.34
C ASN A 91 34.37 -21.66 -6.66
N PRO A 92 35.42 -22.36 -7.12
CA PRO A 92 35.86 -23.59 -6.48
C PRO A 92 36.31 -23.32 -5.03
N PRO A 93 36.20 -24.33 -4.14
CA PRO A 93 36.65 -24.18 -2.76
C PRO A 93 38.16 -23.87 -2.71
N LEU A 94 38.52 -22.89 -1.89
CA LEU A 94 39.90 -22.47 -1.73
C LEU A 94 40.63 -23.33 -0.68
N PRO A 95 41.95 -23.55 -0.84
CA PRO A 95 42.78 -24.09 0.24
C PRO A 95 42.68 -23.23 1.51
N ASP A 96 42.77 -23.86 2.68
CA ASP A 96 42.56 -23.21 3.99
C ASP A 96 43.44 -21.97 4.22
N GLU A 97 44.65 -21.98 3.68
CA GLU A 97 45.62 -20.89 3.75
C GLU A 97 45.14 -19.63 3.00
N ALA A 98 44.50 -19.81 1.84
CA ALA A 98 43.97 -18.73 1.01
C ALA A 98 42.58 -18.25 1.47
N LEU A 99 41.86 -19.08 2.23
CA LEU A 99 40.49 -18.81 2.69
C LEU A 99 40.40 -17.53 3.53
N LYS A 100 41.35 -17.31 4.46
CA LYS A 100 41.37 -16.10 5.32
C LYS A 100 41.50 -14.81 4.50
N ALA A 101 42.41 -14.80 3.52
CA ALA A 101 42.61 -13.65 2.64
C ALA A 101 41.39 -13.39 1.75
N ALA A 102 40.80 -14.46 1.18
CA ALA A 102 39.60 -14.38 0.37
C ALA A 102 38.39 -13.85 1.17
N GLN A 103 38.20 -14.32 2.41
CA GLN A 103 37.15 -13.82 3.31
C GLN A 103 37.33 -12.34 3.65
N ALA A 104 38.57 -11.90 3.93
CA ALA A 104 38.85 -10.50 4.21
C ALA A 104 38.54 -9.60 2.99
N SER A 105 38.95 -10.03 1.80
CA SER A 105 38.60 -9.35 0.53
C SER A 105 37.09 -9.35 0.28
N GLY A 106 36.41 -10.47 0.52
CA GLY A 106 34.95 -10.60 0.42
C GLY A 106 34.20 -9.61 1.31
N ARG A 107 34.60 -9.51 2.59
CA ARG A 107 34.03 -8.52 3.53
C ARG A 107 34.21 -7.09 3.04
N LYS A 108 35.39 -6.74 2.51
CA LYS A 108 35.66 -5.40 1.95
C LYS A 108 34.75 -5.10 0.75
N ARG A 109 34.62 -6.05 -0.18
CA ARG A 109 33.74 -5.92 -1.35
C ARG A 109 32.27 -5.79 -0.95
N TRP A 110 31.82 -6.56 0.04
CA TRP A 110 30.45 -6.45 0.58
C TRP A 110 30.14 -5.06 1.12
N HIS A 111 31.02 -4.49 1.96
CA HIS A 111 30.82 -3.15 2.49
C HIS A 111 30.76 -2.09 1.38
N ALA A 112 31.64 -2.17 0.38
CA ALA A 112 31.63 -1.26 -0.76
C ALA A 112 30.34 -1.39 -1.59
N PHE A 113 29.83 -2.61 -1.76
CA PHE A 113 28.55 -2.88 -2.41
C PHE A 113 27.39 -2.25 -1.63
N VAL A 114 27.28 -2.51 -0.32
CA VAL A 114 26.20 -1.97 0.53
C VAL A 114 26.20 -0.45 0.50
N GLN A 115 27.36 0.20 0.59
CA GLN A 115 27.47 1.65 0.48
C GLN A 115 27.00 2.17 -0.87
N SER A 116 27.41 1.51 -1.96
CA SER A 116 26.98 1.89 -3.32
C SER A 116 25.49 1.70 -3.53
N LEU A 117 24.93 0.62 -2.97
CA LEU A 117 23.50 0.34 -3.01
C LEU A 117 22.70 1.39 -2.22
N SER A 118 23.13 1.72 -0.99
CA SER A 118 22.46 2.76 -0.17
C SER A 118 22.42 4.10 -0.91
N ARG A 119 23.56 4.54 -1.47
CA ARG A 119 23.62 5.76 -2.28
C ARG A 119 22.67 5.72 -3.47
N LYS A 120 22.62 4.60 -4.20
CA LYS A 120 21.69 4.43 -5.31
C LYS A 120 20.23 4.43 -4.84
N MET A 121 19.93 3.89 -3.67
CA MET A 121 18.57 3.87 -3.11
C MET A 121 18.09 5.24 -2.63
N GLU A 122 19.00 6.11 -2.18
CA GLU A 122 18.69 7.46 -1.71
C GLU A 122 18.57 8.48 -2.84
N ALA A 123 19.41 8.37 -3.89
CA ALA A 123 19.56 9.43 -4.89
C ALA A 123 19.45 8.99 -6.36
N GLY A 124 19.40 7.69 -6.65
CA GLY A 124 19.40 7.16 -8.02
C GLY A 124 18.01 6.68 -8.49
N PRO A 125 17.77 6.59 -9.82
CA PRO A 125 16.61 5.89 -10.34
C PRO A 125 16.63 4.44 -9.86
N ARG A 126 15.44 3.89 -9.56
CA ARG A 126 15.35 2.49 -9.15
C ARG A 126 15.67 1.62 -10.37
N LEU A 127 16.19 0.41 -10.14
CA LEU A 127 16.50 -0.54 -11.20
C LEU A 127 15.29 -0.78 -12.16
N LYS A 128 14.07 -0.81 -11.61
CA LYS A 128 12.84 -0.92 -12.40
C LYS A 128 12.66 0.22 -13.43
N ASP A 129 13.11 1.43 -13.08
CA ASP A 129 12.94 2.63 -13.91
C ASP A 129 13.99 2.66 -15.02
N GLU A 130 15.16 2.05 -14.79
CA GLU A 130 16.21 1.86 -15.80
C GLU A 130 15.78 0.81 -16.84
N LEU A 131 15.30 -0.35 -16.37
CA LEU A 131 14.85 -1.44 -17.24
C LEU A 131 13.66 -1.05 -18.12
N SER A 132 12.72 -0.24 -17.62
CA SER A 132 11.59 0.23 -18.42
C SER A 132 12.00 1.17 -19.55
N ARG A 133 13.09 1.94 -19.39
CA ARG A 133 13.56 2.90 -20.40
C ARG A 133 14.28 2.23 -21.57
N ASP A 134 14.84 1.05 -21.35
CA ASP A 134 15.55 0.29 -22.38
C ASP A 134 14.60 -0.56 -23.25
N ILE A 135 13.35 -0.80 -22.80
CA ILE A 135 12.33 -1.50 -23.61
C ILE A 135 11.64 -0.55 -24.61
N ASP A 136 11.65 0.76 -24.34
CA ASP A 136 11.02 1.79 -25.19
C ASP A 136 11.97 2.38 -26.26
N ARG A 137 13.12 1.75 -26.54
CA ARG A 137 14.11 2.12 -27.57
C ARG A 137 14.29 1.04 -28.62
#